data_AF-A0A2L0HVU1-F1
#
_entry.id   AF-A0A2L0HVU1-F1
#
_cell.length_a   1.000
_cell.length_b   1.000
_cell.length_c   1.000
_cell.angle_alpha   90.00
_cell.angle_beta   90.00
_cell.angle_gamma   90.00
#
_symmetry.space_group_name_H-M   'P 1'
#
loop_
_entity.id
_entity.type
_entity.pdbx_description
1 polymer ?
#
loop_
_entity_poly.entity_id
_entity_poly.type
_entity_poly.pdbx_seq_one_letter_code
_entity_poly.pdbx_strand_id
1 'polypeptide(L)'
;MAQSHHGISGREVQSGIIPMRDAQTNVIAMIAFADDADPSVFPENVPVRVPSINQVLSSAGVTGNLRKNLEIMALITNPTLIIVRVPTPFNGPIFTASKVIGTTTSAGRTGIQALLTAKSILGLIPKIIIAPDVETPDVVEGIAAVCKKLRAYSYVTPRDEDAVMLDTAEAVTAYRQTLSHREIEIIWPEFTSGNVFLGTDSGE
;
A
#
# COMPACT_ATOMS: atom_id res chain seq x y z
N MET A 1 35.99 14.40 -43.48
CA MET A 1 36.62 14.64 -42.17
C MET A 1 35.73 15.61 -41.41
N ALA A 2 35.30 15.24 -40.20
CA ALA A 2 34.43 16.09 -39.39
C ALA A 2 35.20 17.35 -38.96
N GLN A 3 34.66 18.52 -39.30
CA GLN A 3 35.25 19.81 -38.99
C GLN A 3 35.00 20.11 -37.50
N SER A 4 36.04 19.97 -36.68
CA SER A 4 35.97 20.28 -35.24
C SER A 4 35.85 21.80 -35.06
N HIS A 5 34.74 22.26 -34.49
CA HIS A 5 34.53 23.68 -34.21
C HIS A 5 34.72 23.93 -32.72
N HIS A 6 35.63 24.84 -32.36
CA HIS A 6 35.74 25.37 -31.01
C HIS A 6 34.81 26.57 -30.88
N GLY A 7 33.79 26.48 -30.04
CA GLY A 7 32.81 27.54 -29.82
C GLY A 7 31.47 26.99 -29.31
N ILE A 8 30.55 27.91 -29.00
CA ILE A 8 29.15 27.56 -28.70
C ILE A 8 28.38 27.44 -30.02
N SER A 9 27.70 26.32 -30.22
CA SER A 9 26.80 26.11 -31.35
C SER A 9 25.36 26.10 -30.86
N GLY A 10 24.51 26.94 -31.45
CA GLY A 10 23.06 26.92 -31.22
C GLY A 10 22.37 26.03 -32.25
N ARG A 11 21.54 25.10 -31.77
CA ARG A 11 20.61 24.36 -32.63
C ARG A 11 19.20 24.68 -32.13
N GLU A 12 18.44 25.42 -32.91
CA GLU A 12 17.06 25.71 -32.57
C GLU A 12 16.23 24.46 -32.86
N VAL A 13 15.86 23.76 -31.79
CA VAL A 13 14.96 22.61 -31.88
C VAL A 13 13.55 23.18 -31.83
N GLN A 14 12.78 23.02 -32.90
CA GLN A 14 11.35 23.32 -32.90
C GLN A 14 10.60 22.22 -32.13
N SER A 15 10.92 22.05 -30.84
CA SER A 15 10.18 21.16 -29.96
C SER A 15 8.91 21.87 -29.50
N GLY A 16 7.78 21.17 -29.51
CA GLY A 16 6.54 21.68 -28.91
C GLY A 16 6.68 21.93 -27.41
N ILE A 17 5.60 22.41 -26.79
CA ILE A 17 5.54 22.64 -25.35
C ILE A 17 5.99 21.37 -24.61
N ILE A 18 7.02 21.47 -23.75
CA ILE A 18 7.43 20.37 -22.88
C ILE A 18 6.27 20.13 -21.92
N PRO A 19 5.59 18.97 -21.95
CA PRO A 19 4.47 18.74 -21.07
C PRO A 19 4.97 18.66 -19.63
N MET A 20 4.53 19.60 -18.79
CA MET A 20 4.70 19.50 -17.35
C MET A 20 3.82 18.35 -16.86
N ARG A 21 4.43 17.34 -16.25
CA ARG A 21 3.70 16.25 -15.60
C ARG A 21 3.64 16.55 -14.12
N ASP A 22 2.44 16.64 -13.56
CA ASP A 22 2.29 16.66 -12.11
C ASP A 22 2.84 15.34 -11.55
N ALA A 23 3.72 15.46 -10.56
CA ALA A 23 4.10 14.31 -9.76
C ALA A 23 2.86 13.85 -9.00
N GLN A 24 2.39 12.63 -9.26
CA GLN A 24 1.28 12.05 -8.50
C GLN A 24 1.77 11.77 -7.07
N THR A 25 1.56 12.72 -6.17
CA THR A 25 1.97 12.65 -4.76
C THR A 25 0.98 11.90 -3.88
N ASN A 26 -0.20 11.56 -4.41
CA ASN A 26 -1.34 11.02 -3.65
C ASN A 26 -1.66 9.55 -3.97
N VAL A 27 -0.75 8.80 -4.61
CA VAL A 27 -0.98 7.38 -4.89
C VAL A 27 -0.78 6.58 -3.62
N ILE A 28 -1.87 6.04 -3.09
CA ILE A 28 -1.89 5.17 -1.91
C ILE A 28 -1.73 3.73 -2.38
N ALA A 29 -0.76 3.02 -1.79
CA ALA A 29 -0.61 1.58 -1.90
C ALA A 29 -1.21 0.91 -0.67
N MET A 30 -2.11 -0.04 -0.88
CA MET A 30 -2.71 -0.85 0.17
C MET A 30 -2.28 -2.30 0.02
N ILE A 31 -1.77 -2.86 1.10
CA ILE A 31 -1.62 -4.30 1.27
C ILE A 31 -2.91 -4.84 1.86
N ALA A 32 -3.54 -5.80 1.18
CA ALA A 32 -4.83 -6.33 1.59
C ALA A 32 -4.87 -7.86 1.44
N PHE A 33 -5.75 -8.53 2.16
CA PHE A 33 -6.00 -9.95 2.04
C PHE A 33 -7.50 -10.21 1.95
N ALA A 34 -7.85 -11.15 1.07
CA ALA A 34 -9.20 -11.65 0.83
C ALA A 34 -9.06 -12.93 -0.01
N ASP A 35 -9.55 -14.06 0.50
CA ASP A 35 -9.45 -15.35 -0.19
C ASP A 35 -10.51 -15.49 -1.29
N ASP A 36 -11.64 -14.78 -1.14
CA ASP A 36 -12.77 -14.78 -2.08
C ASP A 36 -12.76 -13.59 -3.06
N ALA A 37 -11.73 -12.76 -3.04
CA ALA A 37 -11.53 -11.72 -4.06
C ALA A 37 -11.29 -12.35 -5.44
N ASP A 38 -11.86 -11.75 -6.49
CA ASP A 38 -11.71 -12.24 -7.85
C ASP A 38 -10.22 -12.20 -8.27
N PRO A 39 -9.58 -13.36 -8.51
CA PRO A 39 -8.16 -13.42 -8.81
C PRO A 39 -7.80 -12.82 -10.18
N SER A 40 -8.77 -12.60 -11.07
CA SER A 40 -8.55 -11.90 -12.34
C SER A 40 -8.43 -10.38 -12.16
N VAL A 41 -9.11 -9.82 -11.16
CA VAL A 41 -9.06 -8.39 -10.82
C VAL A 41 -7.97 -8.12 -9.78
N PHE A 42 -7.87 -8.99 -8.78
CA PHE A 42 -6.87 -8.92 -7.70
C PHE A 42 -5.98 -10.17 -7.71
N PRO A 43 -5.10 -10.35 -8.70
CA PRO A 43 -4.11 -11.40 -8.66
C PRO A 43 -3.23 -11.30 -7.41
N GLU A 44 -2.94 -12.45 -6.80
CA GLU A 44 -2.12 -12.49 -5.59
C GLU A 44 -0.70 -12.00 -5.87
N ASN A 45 -0.14 -11.21 -4.97
CA ASN A 45 1.23 -10.67 -5.01
C ASN A 45 1.55 -9.80 -6.23
N VAL A 46 0.53 -9.35 -6.97
CA VAL A 46 0.70 -8.48 -8.14
C VAL A 46 0.08 -7.11 -7.85
N PRO A 47 0.83 -6.01 -8.03
CA PRO A 47 0.27 -4.67 -7.89
C PRO A 47 -0.79 -4.38 -8.95
N VAL A 48 -1.98 -3.99 -8.52
CA VAL A 48 -3.11 -3.61 -9.39
C VAL A 48 -3.43 -2.14 -9.22
N ARG A 49 -3.52 -1.40 -10.32
CA ARG A 49 -4.01 -0.02 -10.30
C ARG A 49 -5.54 0.00 -10.23
N VAL A 50 -6.08 0.63 -9.20
CA VAL A 50 -7.52 0.86 -9.03
C VAL A 50 -7.78 2.37 -9.18
N PRO A 51 -8.28 2.83 -10.34
CA PRO A 51 -8.55 4.25 -10.57
C PRO A 51 -9.84 4.74 -9.89
N SER A 52 -10.75 3.82 -9.55
CA SER A 52 -12.00 4.11 -8.85
C SER A 52 -12.41 2.90 -8.02
N ILE A 53 -12.66 3.11 -6.72
CA ILE A 53 -13.05 2.06 -5.78
C ILE A 53 -14.37 1.40 -6.19
N ASN A 54 -15.36 2.20 -6.60
CA ASN A 54 -16.69 1.71 -6.98
C ASN A 54 -16.67 0.68 -8.14
N GLN A 55 -15.63 0.68 -8.98
CA GLN A 55 -15.53 -0.25 -10.11
C GLN A 55 -15.04 -1.64 -9.71
N VAL A 56 -14.37 -1.76 -8.57
CA VAL A 56 -13.71 -3.00 -8.14
C VAL A 56 -14.34 -3.60 -6.88
N LEU A 57 -15.31 -2.90 -6.28
CA LEU A 57 -15.91 -3.30 -5.01
C LEU A 57 -16.61 -4.67 -5.09
N SER A 58 -17.29 -4.95 -6.19
CA SER A 58 -17.94 -6.24 -6.44
C SER A 58 -16.94 -7.40 -6.58
N SER A 59 -15.69 -7.10 -6.92
CA SER A 59 -14.61 -8.08 -7.10
C SER A 59 -13.72 -8.23 -5.86
N ALA A 60 -13.92 -7.40 -4.83
CA ALA A 60 -13.06 -7.34 -3.65
C ALA A 60 -13.23 -8.53 -2.68
N GLY A 61 -14.28 -9.34 -2.86
CA GLY A 61 -14.67 -10.37 -1.89
C GLY A 61 -15.26 -9.77 -0.62
N VAL A 62 -15.65 -10.61 0.33
CA VAL A 62 -16.13 -10.21 1.66
C VAL A 62 -15.25 -10.78 2.78
N THR A 63 -14.31 -11.67 2.46
CA THR A 63 -13.36 -12.22 3.43
C THR A 63 -12.19 -11.28 3.66
N GLY A 64 -11.60 -11.35 4.85
CA GLY A 64 -10.43 -10.55 5.20
C GLY A 64 -10.75 -9.06 5.26
N ASN A 65 -9.86 -8.24 4.73
CA ASN A 65 -9.90 -6.79 4.95
C ASN A 65 -10.03 -5.93 3.69
N LEU A 66 -9.94 -6.52 2.49
CA LEU A 66 -9.91 -5.75 1.25
C LEU A 66 -11.18 -4.92 1.05
N ARG A 67 -12.36 -5.55 1.08
CA ARG A 67 -13.63 -4.83 0.85
C ARG A 67 -13.93 -3.83 1.95
N LYS A 68 -13.78 -4.21 3.23
CA LYS A 68 -13.96 -3.32 4.38
C LYS A 68 -13.17 -2.01 4.20
N ASN A 69 -11.88 -2.11 3.88
CA ASN A 69 -11.04 -0.93 3.73
C ASN A 69 -11.41 -0.10 2.49
N LEU A 70 -11.79 -0.74 1.38
CA LEU A 70 -12.30 -0.03 0.20
C LEU A 70 -13.57 0.75 0.48
N GLU A 71 -14.54 0.16 1.19
CA GLU A 71 -15.78 0.83 1.60
C GLU A 71 -15.49 2.04 2.50
N ILE A 72 -14.64 1.86 3.53
CA ILE A 72 -14.24 2.94 4.43
C ILE A 72 -13.59 4.10 3.65
N MET A 73 -12.69 3.78 2.73
CA MET A 73 -12.05 4.81 1.90
C MET A 73 -13.08 5.52 1.02
N ALA A 74 -13.95 4.78 0.33
CA ALA A 74 -14.97 5.33 -0.58
C ALA A 74 -15.93 6.31 0.11
N LEU A 75 -16.18 6.14 1.41
CA LEU A 75 -17.00 7.07 2.20
C LEU A 75 -16.33 8.43 2.44
N ILE A 76 -15.00 8.46 2.46
CA ILE A 76 -14.22 9.68 2.66
C ILE A 76 -13.88 10.29 1.30
N THR A 77 -13.33 9.49 0.39
CA THR A 77 -12.86 9.94 -0.93
C THR A 77 -12.63 8.77 -1.90
N ASN A 78 -12.44 9.06 -3.19
CA ASN A 78 -12.15 8.05 -4.22
C ASN A 78 -10.77 8.29 -4.87
N PRO A 79 -9.67 7.95 -4.17
CA PRO A 79 -8.32 8.15 -4.68
C PRO A 79 -7.92 7.06 -5.68
N THR A 80 -6.89 7.31 -6.48
CA THR A 80 -6.24 6.24 -7.25
C THR A 80 -5.40 5.39 -6.29
N LEU A 81 -5.69 4.09 -6.26
CA LEU A 81 -5.03 3.12 -5.40
C LEU A 81 -4.12 2.19 -6.20
N ILE A 82 -3.11 1.67 -5.52
CA ILE A 82 -2.38 0.47 -5.90
C ILE A 82 -2.69 -0.59 -4.85
N ILE A 83 -3.27 -1.70 -5.24
CA ILE A 83 -3.61 -2.78 -4.31
C ILE A 83 -2.69 -3.96 -4.59
N VAL A 84 -2.06 -4.49 -3.54
CA VAL A 84 -1.39 -5.79 -3.59
C VAL A 84 -2.16 -6.72 -2.68
N ARG A 85 -2.84 -7.70 -3.28
CA ARG A 85 -3.49 -8.77 -2.52
C ARG A 85 -2.46 -9.79 -2.08
N VAL A 86 -2.35 -10.05 -0.79
CA VAL A 86 -1.49 -11.10 -0.21
C VAL A 86 -2.35 -12.29 0.21
N PRO A 87 -1.77 -13.51 0.30
CA PRO A 87 -2.49 -14.64 0.85
C PRO A 87 -2.84 -14.36 2.32
N THR A 88 -4.00 -14.86 2.78
CA THR A 88 -4.49 -14.61 4.15
C THR A 88 -3.40 -14.91 5.19
N PRO A 89 -3.00 -13.91 6.00
CA PRO A 89 -1.91 -14.06 6.96
C PRO A 89 -2.34 -14.74 8.26
N PHE A 90 -3.65 -14.94 8.45
CA PHE A 90 -4.22 -15.58 9.62
C PHE A 90 -4.53 -17.06 9.38
N ASN A 91 -4.25 -17.89 10.37
CA ASN A 91 -4.75 -19.26 10.49
C ASN A 91 -5.36 -19.43 11.88
N GLY A 92 -6.63 -19.03 12.03
CA GLY A 92 -7.23 -18.82 13.35
C GLY A 92 -6.52 -17.68 14.09
N PRO A 93 -6.06 -17.89 15.34
CA PRO A 93 -5.37 -16.84 16.10
C PRO A 93 -3.92 -16.64 15.66
N ILE A 94 -3.37 -17.51 14.80
CA ILE A 94 -1.95 -17.47 14.44
C ILE A 94 -1.76 -16.50 13.27
N PHE A 95 -1.03 -15.41 13.52
CA PHE A 95 -0.59 -14.47 12.50
C PHE A 95 0.73 -14.90 11.86
N THR A 96 0.88 -14.70 10.55
CA THR A 96 2.10 -15.01 9.78
C THR A 96 2.60 -13.76 9.05
N ALA A 97 3.48 -12.99 9.69
CA ALA A 97 4.05 -11.75 9.15
C ALA A 97 4.75 -11.93 7.78
N SER A 98 5.39 -13.08 7.55
CA SER A 98 6.14 -13.34 6.31
C SER A 98 5.27 -13.34 5.05
N LYS A 99 3.97 -13.66 5.16
CA LYS A 99 3.01 -13.56 4.05
C LYS A 99 2.74 -12.11 3.65
N VAL A 100 2.76 -11.20 4.63
CA VAL A 100 2.53 -9.76 4.43
C VAL A 100 3.79 -9.06 3.95
N ILE A 101 4.93 -9.29 4.63
CA ILE A 101 6.24 -8.70 4.27
C ILE A 101 6.66 -9.16 2.89
N GLY A 102 6.49 -10.46 2.62
CA GLY A 102 6.88 -11.10 1.38
C GLY A 102 8.40 -11.19 1.19
N THR A 103 8.79 -11.71 0.04
CA THR A 103 10.19 -11.97 -0.31
C THR A 103 10.39 -11.84 -1.83
N THR A 104 11.62 -12.09 -2.28
CA THR A 104 11.93 -12.28 -3.70
C THR A 104 11.94 -13.77 -4.00
N THR A 105 11.11 -14.18 -4.96
CA THR A 105 11.00 -15.55 -5.47
C THR A 105 11.40 -15.58 -6.95
N SER A 106 11.48 -16.76 -7.55
CA SER A 106 11.67 -16.91 -9.00
C SER A 106 10.53 -16.30 -9.82
N ALA A 107 9.31 -16.27 -9.28
CA ALA A 107 8.13 -15.69 -9.92
C ALA A 107 8.04 -14.17 -9.79
N GLY A 108 8.85 -13.56 -8.91
CA GLY A 108 8.83 -12.13 -8.65
C GLY A 108 8.83 -11.80 -7.16
N ARG A 109 8.46 -10.56 -6.84
CA ARG A 109 8.37 -10.07 -5.46
C ARG A 109 6.96 -10.27 -4.91
N THR A 110 6.86 -10.69 -3.66
CA THR A 110 5.59 -10.92 -2.96
C THR A 110 5.37 -9.90 -1.84
N GLY A 111 4.16 -9.84 -1.30
CA GLY A 111 3.84 -8.99 -0.15
C GLY A 111 4.15 -7.52 -0.37
N ILE A 112 4.60 -6.85 0.69
CA ILE A 112 5.06 -5.45 0.66
C ILE A 112 6.19 -5.24 -0.37
N GLN A 113 7.07 -6.23 -0.59
CA GLN A 113 8.14 -6.12 -1.59
C GLN A 113 7.60 -6.01 -3.03
N ALA A 114 6.38 -6.50 -3.31
CA ALA A 114 5.77 -6.39 -4.64
C ALA A 114 5.59 -4.93 -5.08
N LEU A 115 5.40 -3.99 -4.14
CA LEU A 115 5.27 -2.55 -4.42
C LEU A 115 6.51 -1.95 -5.11
N LEU A 116 7.69 -2.57 -4.96
CA LEU A 116 8.90 -2.15 -5.68
C LEU A 116 8.80 -2.35 -7.19
N THR A 117 7.83 -3.16 -7.66
CA THR A 117 7.57 -3.43 -9.09
C THR A 117 6.47 -2.54 -9.67
N ALA A 118 5.76 -1.76 -8.83
CA ALA A 118 4.63 -0.95 -9.25
C ALA A 118 5.00 0.05 -10.36
N LYS A 119 6.20 0.66 -10.30
CA LYS A 119 6.66 1.60 -11.32
C LYS A 119 6.81 0.94 -12.69
N SER A 120 7.38 -0.26 -12.74
CA SER A 120 7.62 -0.97 -14.01
C SER A 120 6.33 -1.53 -14.60
N ILE A 121 5.39 -1.98 -13.76
CA ILE A 121 4.15 -2.63 -14.20
C ILE A 121 3.07 -1.58 -14.52
N LEU A 122 2.88 -0.61 -13.63
CA LEU A 122 1.76 0.32 -13.66
C LEU A 122 2.15 1.75 -14.08
N GLY A 123 3.46 2.04 -14.17
CA GLY A 123 3.95 3.40 -14.40
C GLY A 123 3.80 4.34 -13.19
N LEU A 124 3.35 3.82 -12.04
CA LEU A 124 3.04 4.59 -10.84
C LEU A 124 3.99 4.22 -9.70
N ILE A 125 4.40 5.22 -8.92
CA ILE A 125 5.18 5.03 -7.70
C ILE A 125 4.27 5.39 -6.52
N PRO A 126 3.90 4.44 -5.64
CA PRO A 126 3.12 4.79 -4.47
C PRO A 126 3.93 5.65 -3.51
N LYS A 127 3.28 6.66 -2.94
CA LYS A 127 3.89 7.64 -2.02
C LYS A 127 3.35 7.53 -0.60
N ILE A 128 2.22 6.87 -0.44
CA ILE A 128 1.64 6.47 0.84
C ILE A 128 1.49 4.96 0.80
N ILE A 129 1.95 4.25 1.83
CA ILE A 129 1.78 2.81 1.98
C ILE A 129 0.94 2.57 3.23
N ILE A 130 0.01 1.63 3.16
CA ILE A 130 -0.80 1.16 4.29
C ILE A 130 -0.91 -0.37 4.23
N ALA A 131 -0.97 -1.00 5.39
CA ALA A 131 -1.18 -2.44 5.53
C ALA A 131 -2.19 -2.68 6.67
N PRO A 132 -3.46 -2.27 6.49
CA PRO A 132 -4.45 -2.28 7.55
C PRO A 132 -4.62 -3.67 8.18
N ASP A 133 -4.93 -3.70 9.46
CA ASP A 133 -5.20 -4.89 10.26
C ASP A 133 -4.01 -5.84 10.47
N VAL A 134 -2.80 -5.52 9.96
CA VAL A 134 -1.64 -6.43 9.95
C VAL A 134 -0.31 -5.77 10.32
N GLU A 135 -0.33 -4.54 10.87
CA GLU A 135 0.84 -3.74 11.23
C GLU A 135 1.60 -4.20 12.48
N THR A 136 1.96 -5.49 12.56
CA THR A 136 2.85 -6.00 13.62
C THR A 136 4.25 -5.38 13.53
N PRO A 137 5.08 -5.43 14.60
CA PRO A 137 6.42 -4.82 14.57
C PRO A 137 7.27 -5.27 13.36
N ASP A 138 7.25 -6.55 13.03
CA ASP A 138 7.98 -7.10 11.87
C ASP A 138 7.44 -6.57 10.54
N VAL A 139 6.10 -6.44 10.42
CA VAL A 139 5.48 -5.87 9.23
C VAL A 139 5.83 -4.40 9.07
N VAL A 140 5.84 -3.63 10.17
CA VAL A 140 6.23 -2.21 10.16
C VAL A 140 7.70 -2.03 9.76
N GLU A 141 8.61 -2.91 10.19
CA GLU A 141 10.00 -2.93 9.70
C GLU A 141 10.06 -3.19 8.18
N GLY A 142 9.27 -4.15 7.69
CA GLY A 142 9.14 -4.43 6.26
C GLY A 142 8.62 -3.24 5.45
N ILE A 143 7.60 -2.55 5.96
CA ILE A 143 7.05 -1.32 5.38
C ILE A 143 8.11 -0.22 5.35
N ALA A 144 8.80 0.03 6.47
CA ALA A 144 9.82 1.07 6.57
C ALA A 144 10.95 0.84 5.54
N ALA A 145 11.39 -0.40 5.36
CA ALA A 145 12.39 -0.77 4.37
C ALA A 145 11.95 -0.46 2.93
N VAL A 146 10.67 -0.69 2.60
CA VAL A 146 10.12 -0.37 1.27
C VAL A 146 9.84 1.12 1.10
N CYS A 147 9.33 1.81 2.12
CA CYS A 147 9.14 3.26 2.12
C CYS A 147 10.44 4.00 1.82
N LYS A 148 11.56 3.61 2.44
CA LYS A 148 12.89 4.19 2.17
C LYS A 148 13.30 4.06 0.69
N LYS A 149 13.04 2.90 0.07
CA LYS A 149 13.36 2.65 -1.35
C LYS A 149 12.47 3.46 -2.29
N LEU A 150 11.18 3.59 -1.97
CA LEU A 150 10.20 4.29 -2.80
C LEU A 150 10.14 5.80 -2.54
N ARG A 151 10.82 6.28 -1.49
CA ARG A 151 10.65 7.63 -0.92
C ARG A 151 9.17 7.90 -0.67
N ALA A 152 8.56 7.00 0.10
CA ALA A 152 7.16 7.01 0.53
C ALA A 152 7.08 7.13 2.06
N TYR A 153 5.87 7.37 2.56
CA TYR A 153 5.54 7.37 3.98
C TYR A 153 4.44 6.34 4.27
N SER A 154 4.34 5.89 5.52
CA SER A 154 3.30 4.97 5.95
C SER A 154 2.63 5.46 7.22
N TYR A 155 1.31 5.34 7.24
CA TYR A 155 0.51 5.42 8.46
C TYR A 155 0.32 4.01 8.98
N VAL A 156 0.59 3.79 10.26
CA VAL A 156 0.47 2.46 10.89
C VAL A 156 -0.30 2.57 12.18
N THR A 157 -1.21 1.63 12.39
CA THR A 157 -1.79 1.39 13.71
C THR A 157 -0.85 0.49 14.50
N PRO A 158 -0.47 0.84 15.73
CA PRO A 158 0.46 0.04 16.51
C PRO A 158 -0.23 -1.24 16.99
N ARG A 159 0.34 -2.40 16.63
CA ARG A 159 -0.18 -3.73 16.98
C ARG A 159 0.87 -4.59 17.66
N ASP A 160 0.43 -5.62 18.35
CA ASP A 160 1.28 -6.68 18.88
C ASP A 160 1.70 -7.70 17.79
N GLU A 161 2.34 -8.80 18.20
CA GLU A 161 2.82 -9.86 17.31
C GLU A 161 1.69 -10.65 16.64
N ASP A 162 0.49 -10.66 17.22
CA ASP A 162 -0.70 -11.34 16.74
C ASP A 162 -1.62 -10.41 15.91
N ALA A 163 -1.12 -9.21 15.57
CA ALA A 163 -1.85 -8.17 14.84
C ALA A 163 -3.07 -7.60 15.57
N VAL A 164 -3.07 -7.66 16.91
CA VAL A 164 -4.07 -6.99 17.73
C VAL A 164 -3.61 -5.57 18.05
N MET A 165 -4.50 -4.59 17.92
CA MET A 165 -4.18 -3.19 18.24
C MET A 165 -3.80 -3.07 19.72
N LEU A 166 -2.78 -2.28 20.03
CA LEU A 166 -2.44 -1.99 21.42
C LEU A 166 -3.57 -1.21 22.10
N ASP A 167 -4.04 -1.67 23.25
CA ASP A 167 -5.25 -1.11 23.89
C ASP A 167 -5.01 0.19 24.69
N THR A 168 -3.76 0.48 25.07
CA THR A 168 -3.44 1.59 25.99
C THR A 168 -2.42 2.56 25.43
N ALA A 169 -2.58 3.84 25.80
CA ALA A 169 -1.67 4.91 25.37
C ALA A 169 -0.23 4.68 25.89
N GLU A 170 -0.08 4.06 27.06
CA GLU A 170 1.19 3.68 27.64
C GLU A 170 1.91 2.62 26.79
N ALA A 171 1.18 1.59 26.34
CA ALA A 171 1.72 0.56 25.45
C ALA A 171 2.15 1.16 24.10
N VAL A 172 1.34 2.07 23.55
CA VAL A 172 1.66 2.80 22.31
C VAL A 172 2.90 3.69 22.48
N THR A 173 3.03 4.36 23.63
CA THR A 173 4.22 5.18 23.93
C THR A 173 5.48 4.32 24.03
N ALA A 174 5.40 3.16 24.67
CA ALA A 174 6.49 2.20 24.74
C ALA A 174 6.86 1.67 23.34
N TYR A 175 5.87 1.30 22.52
CA TYR A 175 6.08 0.89 21.14
C TYR A 175 6.72 2.00 20.29
N ARG A 176 6.28 3.26 20.45
CA ARG A 176 6.88 4.39 19.74
C ARG A 176 8.38 4.53 20.03
N GLN A 177 8.85 4.17 21.23
CA GLN A 177 10.28 4.25 21.59
C GLN A 177 11.13 3.19 20.88
N THR A 178 10.55 2.09 20.42
CA THR A 178 11.28 1.06 19.65
C THR A 178 11.43 1.46 18.18
N LEU A 179 10.54 2.30 17.66
CA LEU A 179 10.55 2.76 16.27
C LEU A 179 11.62 3.83 16.00
N SER A 180 12.48 3.54 15.02
CA SER A 180 13.59 4.40 14.59
C SER A 180 13.45 4.95 13.17
N HIS A 181 12.29 4.75 12.53
CA HIS A 181 12.05 5.12 11.14
C HIS A 181 11.33 6.47 11.03
N ARG A 182 11.87 7.37 10.21
CA ARG A 182 11.25 8.67 9.92
C ARG A 182 10.09 8.58 8.94
N GLU A 183 9.98 7.45 8.23
CA GLU A 183 8.97 7.20 7.21
C GLU A 183 7.64 6.69 7.80
N ILE A 184 7.61 6.37 9.09
CA ILE A 184 6.47 5.77 9.77
C ILE A 184 5.80 6.81 10.68
N GLU A 185 4.49 6.94 10.55
CA GLU A 185 3.64 7.76 11.40
C GLU A 185 2.60 6.87 12.09
N ILE A 186 2.48 6.98 13.41
CA ILE A 186 1.57 6.16 14.21
C ILE A 186 0.21 6.86 14.26
N ILE A 187 -0.86 6.12 13.98
CA ILE A 187 -2.24 6.55 14.21
C ILE A 187 -2.88 5.62 15.24
N TRP A 188 -3.34 6.19 16.36
CA TRP A 188 -4.00 5.48 17.44
C TRP A 188 -4.93 6.43 18.22
N PRO A 189 -6.08 5.95 18.74
CA PRO A 189 -6.67 4.63 18.52
C PRO A 189 -7.30 4.49 17.13
N GLU A 190 -7.75 3.28 16.79
CA GLU A 190 -8.62 3.08 15.62
C GLU A 190 -9.92 3.86 15.72
N PHE A 191 -10.43 4.27 14.56
CA PHE A 191 -11.69 4.99 14.49
C PHE A 191 -12.87 4.05 14.75
N THR A 192 -13.62 4.31 15.82
CA THR A 192 -14.88 3.63 16.12
C THR A 192 -16.05 4.44 15.55
N SER A 193 -16.63 3.98 14.45
CA SER A 193 -17.87 4.54 13.88
C SER A 193 -19.10 3.80 14.41
N GLY A 194 -20.24 4.50 14.50
CA GLY A 194 -21.54 3.89 14.85
C GLY A 194 -22.09 2.93 13.78
N ASN A 195 -21.58 3.02 12.54
CA ASN A 195 -21.78 2.03 11.49
C ASN A 195 -20.51 1.17 11.41
N VAL A 196 -20.57 -0.08 11.86
CA VAL A 196 -19.45 -1.01 11.73
C VAL A 196 -19.46 -1.59 10.32
N PHE A 197 -18.52 -1.18 9.47
CA PHE A 197 -18.35 -1.78 8.14
C PHE A 197 -17.69 -3.15 8.30
N LEU A 198 -18.52 -4.19 8.20
CA LEU A 198 -18.10 -5.59 8.36
C LEU A 198 -17.59 -6.20 7.05
N GLY A 199 -17.71 -5.48 5.92
CA GLY A 199 -17.43 -6.03 4.59
C GLY A 199 -18.43 -7.09 4.14
N THR A 200 -19.55 -7.27 4.87
CA THR A 200 -20.66 -8.14 4.51
C THR A 200 -21.85 -7.29 4.08
N ASP A 201 -22.62 -7.75 3.10
CA ASP A 201 -23.90 -7.10 2.76
C ASP A 201 -24.79 -7.13 4.01
N SER A 202 -24.96 -5.98 4.65
CA SER A 202 -26.02 -5.77 5.63
C SER A 202 -27.31 -5.88 4.83
N GLY A 203 -27.96 -7.04 4.90
CA GLY A 203 -29.17 -7.37 4.14
C GLY A 203 -30.39 -6.51 4.51
N GLU A 204 -30.28 -5.22 4.30
CA GLU A 204 -31.34 -4.21 4.32
C GLU A 204 -31.51 -3.59 2.93
#